data_AF-A0A9W6EM50-F1
#
_entry.id   AF-A0A9W6EM50-F1
#
_cell.length_a   1.000
_cell.length_b   1.000
_cell.length_c   1.000
_cell.angle_alpha   90.00
_cell.angle_beta   90.00
_cell.angle_gamma   90.00
#
_symmetry.space_group_name_H-M   'P 1'
#
loop_
_entity.id
_entity.type
_entity.pdbx_description
1 polymer ?
#
loop_
_entity_poly.entity_id
_entity_poly.type
_entity_poly.pdbx_seq_one_letter_code
_entity_poly.pdbx_strand_id
1 'polypeptide(L)'
;MSVDDYQARYQPCSVSTDKILLQFQPFVTGIFRPGLIVIDEAARASGADLWPVFANYDPCGYLMIGDPFQLHPVVESTPQNNPIHAVSATSLFRHLHMNGMLLCMLDVQYCMASMLGDLVS
;
A
#
# COMPACT_ATOMS: atom_id res chain seq x y z
N MET A 1 -25.80 20.23 18.78
CA MET A 1 -25.20 20.13 17.44
C MET A 1 -25.97 19.05 16.71
N SER A 2 -26.70 19.43 15.64
CA SER A 2 -27.52 18.50 14.86
C SER A 2 -26.63 17.65 13.96
N VAL A 3 -27.08 16.44 13.59
CA VAL A 3 -26.44 15.57 12.59
C VAL A 3 -26.26 16.31 11.25
N ASP A 4 -27.13 17.29 10.99
CA ASP A 4 -27.08 18.13 9.78
C ASP A 4 -25.85 19.05 9.71
N ASP A 5 -25.27 19.43 10.86
CA ASP A 5 -24.07 20.29 10.92
C ASP A 5 -22.79 19.53 10.52
N TYR A 6 -22.81 18.20 10.54
CA TYR A 6 -21.67 17.34 10.18
C TYR A 6 -21.54 17.17 8.66
N GLN A 7 -22.67 17.14 7.93
CA GLN A 7 -22.68 16.94 6.48
C GLN A 7 -22.25 18.19 5.70
N ALA A 8 -22.41 19.39 6.27
CA ALA A 8 -22.05 20.64 5.59
C ALA A 8 -20.53 20.87 5.48
N ARG A 9 -19.71 20.17 6.27
CA ARG A 9 -18.23 20.32 6.29
C ARG A 9 -17.47 19.30 5.44
N TYR A 10 -18.15 18.29 4.92
CA TYR A 10 -17.59 17.34 3.98
C TYR A 10 -18.20 17.58 2.61
N GLN A 11 -17.74 18.62 1.91
CA GLN A 11 -17.80 18.59 0.45
C GLN A 11 -16.78 17.54 0.00
N PRO A 12 -17.20 16.44 -0.66
CA PRO A 12 -16.25 15.52 -1.25
C PRO A 12 -15.53 16.29 -2.37
N CYS A 13 -14.22 16.54 -2.19
CA CYS A 13 -13.38 16.92 -3.30
C CYS A 13 -13.55 15.84 -4.37
N SER A 14 -14.12 16.22 -5.53
CA SER A 14 -14.21 15.37 -6.71
C SER A 14 -12.82 15.22 -7.32
N VAL A 15 -11.91 14.57 -6.60
CA VAL A 15 -10.66 14.09 -7.17
C VAL A 15 -11.01 12.81 -7.90
N SER A 16 -10.87 12.83 -9.22
CA SER A 16 -11.03 11.66 -10.08
C SER A 16 -10.31 10.48 -9.43
N THR A 17 -11.09 9.51 -8.94
CA THR A 17 -10.53 8.27 -8.38
C THR A 17 -10.27 7.34 -9.55
N ASP A 18 -9.34 7.73 -10.42
CA ASP A 18 -8.88 6.87 -11.50
C ASP A 18 -8.18 5.68 -10.85
N LYS A 19 -8.93 4.58 -10.71
CA LYS A 19 -8.41 3.30 -10.27
C LYS A 19 -7.51 2.77 -11.38
N ILE A 20 -6.23 3.12 -11.33
CA ILE A 20 -5.23 2.53 -12.21
C ILE A 20 -4.95 1.13 -11.68
N LEU A 21 -5.67 0.14 -12.24
CA LEU A 21 -5.19 -1.24 -12.26
C LEU A 21 -3.90 -1.20 -13.06
N LEU A 22 -2.75 -1.41 -12.41
CA LEU A 22 -1.45 -1.54 -13.06
C LEU A 22 -1.39 -2.85 -13.86
N GLN A 23 -2.23 -2.97 -14.90
CA GLN A 23 -1.91 -3.82 -16.04
C GLN A 23 -0.87 -3.06 -16.85
N PHE A 24 0.36 -3.57 -16.86
CA PHE A 24 1.50 -3.11 -17.65
C PHE A 24 1.07 -2.66 -19.06
N GLN A 25 0.82 -1.36 -19.21
CA GLN A 25 0.56 -0.69 -20.48
C GLN A 25 1.69 0.34 -20.70
N PRO A 26 2.05 0.63 -21.96
CA PRO A 26 3.17 1.53 -22.25
C PRO A 26 2.89 2.92 -21.68
N PHE A 27 3.84 3.37 -20.85
CA PHE A 27 3.76 4.54 -19.99
C PHE A 27 3.44 5.85 -20.73
N VAL A 28 2.34 6.53 -20.35
CA VAL A 28 2.06 7.92 -20.73
C VAL A 28 2.55 8.83 -19.60
N THR A 29 3.85 9.10 -19.55
CA THR A 29 4.52 9.85 -18.47
C THR A 29 4.38 11.38 -18.55
N GLY A 30 3.48 11.92 -19.38
CA GLY A 30 3.39 13.38 -19.61
C GLY A 30 2.11 14.07 -19.12
N ILE A 31 1.00 13.34 -18.95
CA ILE A 31 -0.33 13.96 -18.84
C ILE A 31 -0.95 13.78 -17.44
N PHE A 32 -0.52 12.76 -16.71
CA PHE A 32 -1.16 12.39 -15.44
C PHE A 32 -0.25 12.67 -14.24
N ARG A 33 -0.72 13.52 -13.33
CA ARG A 33 -0.05 13.86 -12.07
C ARG A 33 -1.02 13.61 -10.91
N PRO A 34 -1.03 12.41 -10.31
CA PRO A 34 -1.93 12.11 -9.21
C PRO A 34 -1.57 12.95 -7.99
N GLY A 35 -2.56 13.48 -7.27
CA GLY A 35 -2.32 14.15 -5.99
C GLY A 35 -1.96 13.17 -4.86
N LEU A 36 -2.44 11.93 -4.95
CA LEU A 36 -2.22 10.86 -3.98
C LEU A 36 -2.11 9.53 -4.73
N ILE A 37 -1.18 8.67 -4.31
CA ILE A 37 -1.10 7.29 -4.78
C ILE A 37 -1.40 6.36 -3.61
N VAL A 38 -2.37 5.45 -3.81
CA VAL A 38 -2.72 4.41 -2.84
C VAL A 38 -2.19 3.08 -3.34
N ILE A 39 -1.43 2.39 -2.50
CA ILE A 39 -0.83 1.09 -2.79
C ILE A 39 -1.46 0.09 -1.83
N ASP A 40 -2.35 -0.75 -2.33
CA ASP A 40 -2.93 -1.86 -1.57
C ASP A 40 -2.01 -3.08 -1.60
N GLU A 41 -2.13 -3.96 -0.60
CA GLU A 41 -1.26 -5.14 -0.42
C GLU A 41 0.24 -4.79 -0.45
N ALA A 42 0.60 -3.59 0.02
CA ALA A 42 1.96 -3.04 -0.06
C ALA A 42 3.00 -3.89 0.68
N ALA A 43 2.57 -4.67 1.68
CA ALA A 43 3.41 -5.60 2.41
C ALA A 43 3.89 -6.78 1.55
N ARG A 44 3.19 -7.09 0.45
CA ARG A 44 3.49 -8.18 -0.48
C ARG A 44 4.32 -7.73 -1.70
N ALA A 45 4.38 -6.44 -1.99
CA ALA A 45 5.16 -5.90 -3.11
C ALA A 45 6.62 -5.64 -2.69
N SER A 46 7.58 -6.06 -3.51
CA SER A 46 8.98 -5.68 -3.30
C SER A 46 9.19 -4.20 -3.65
N GLY A 47 10.28 -3.61 -3.15
CA GLY A 47 10.65 -2.25 -3.57
C GLY A 47 10.90 -2.14 -5.08
N ALA A 48 11.36 -3.22 -5.72
CA ALA A 48 11.56 -3.26 -7.17
C ALA A 48 10.23 -3.23 -7.94
N ASP A 49 9.19 -3.92 -7.45
CA ASP A 49 7.85 -3.90 -8.06
C ASP A 49 7.23 -2.51 -8.04
N LEU A 50 7.49 -1.75 -6.97
CA LEU A 50 6.97 -0.39 -6.79
C LEU A 50 7.84 0.69 -7.43
N TRP A 51 9.07 0.37 -7.86
CA TRP A 51 10.00 1.33 -8.44
C TRP A 51 9.40 2.14 -9.61
N PRO A 52 8.66 1.55 -10.57
CA PRO A 52 8.05 2.31 -11.64
C PRO A 52 7.05 3.37 -11.14
N VAL A 53 6.40 3.16 -10.00
CA VAL A 53 5.49 4.15 -9.43
C VAL A 53 6.28 5.35 -8.91
N PHE A 54 7.33 5.10 -8.12
CA PHE A 54 8.15 6.17 -7.54
C PHE A 54 9.00 6.92 -8.57
N ALA A 55 9.42 6.26 -9.65
CA ALA A 55 10.24 6.86 -10.69
C ALA A 55 9.44 7.74 -11.65
N ASN A 56 8.14 7.46 -11.83
CA ASN A 56 7.32 8.09 -12.88
C ASN A 56 6.28 9.08 -12.35
N TYR A 57 5.98 9.07 -11.05
CA TYR A 57 4.99 9.96 -10.46
C TYR A 57 5.58 10.78 -9.31
N ASP A 58 5.12 12.02 -9.21
CA ASP A 58 5.47 12.95 -8.12
C ASP A 58 4.18 13.41 -7.42
N PRO A 59 3.50 12.52 -6.67
CA PRO A 59 2.30 12.87 -5.95
C PRO A 59 2.61 13.67 -4.69
N CYS A 60 1.61 14.38 -4.16
CA CYS A 60 1.73 15.05 -2.87
C CYS A 60 1.83 14.06 -1.70
N GLY A 61 1.47 12.80 -1.89
CA GLY A 61 1.61 11.76 -0.87
C GLY A 61 1.41 10.34 -1.39
N TYR A 62 1.81 9.40 -0.54
CA TYR A 62 1.61 7.96 -0.72
C TYR A 62 0.87 7.40 0.48
N LEU A 63 -0.15 6.58 0.24
CA LEU A 63 -0.82 5.77 1.25
C LEU A 63 -0.55 4.30 0.95
N MET A 64 0.18 3.63 1.83
CA MET A 64 0.46 2.20 1.69
C MET A 64 -0.40 1.43 2.68
N ILE A 65 -1.19 0.50 2.16
CA ILE A 65 -2.08 -0.37 2.92
C ILE A 65 -1.53 -1.78 2.78
N GLY A 66 -1.40 -2.48 3.89
CA GLY A 66 -0.92 -3.86 3.90
C GLY A 66 -0.73 -4.37 5.32
N ASP A 67 -0.55 -5.68 5.41
CA ASP A 67 -0.33 -6.37 6.67
C ASP A 67 1.10 -6.98 6.67
N PRO A 68 2.01 -6.50 7.54
CA PRO A 68 3.38 -7.00 7.58
C PRO A 68 3.49 -8.43 8.12
N PHE A 69 2.41 -9.00 8.66
CA PHE A 69 2.31 -10.37 9.16
C PHE A 69 1.72 -11.35 8.13
N GLN A 70 1.19 -10.84 7.01
CA GLN A 70 0.74 -11.64 5.88
C GLN A 70 1.88 -11.93 4.89
N LEU A 71 1.53 -12.31 3.66
CA LEU A 71 2.46 -12.72 2.62
C LEU A 71 3.50 -11.64 2.32
N HIS A 72 4.76 -12.07 2.24
CA HIS A 72 5.89 -11.23 1.87
C HIS A 72 6.14 -11.28 0.35
N PRO A 73 6.98 -10.38 -0.20
CA PRO A 73 7.41 -10.47 -1.59
C PRO A 73 7.99 -11.84 -1.90
N VAL A 74 7.58 -12.40 -3.03
CA VAL A 74 8.08 -13.69 -3.51
C VAL A 74 9.41 -13.45 -4.21
N VAL A 75 10.46 -14.11 -3.72
CA VAL A 75 11.80 -14.06 -4.30
C VAL A 75 12.18 -15.48 -4.69
N GLU A 76 12.36 -15.72 -5.99
CA GLU A 76 12.67 -17.06 -6.52
C GLU A 76 14.13 -17.47 -6.28
N SER A 77 15.02 -16.49 -6.25
CA SER A 77 16.44 -16.71 -5.93
C SER A 77 16.63 -17.11 -4.46
N THR A 78 17.76 -17.73 -4.13
CA THR A 78 18.11 -18.08 -2.76
C THR A 78 19.15 -17.12 -2.18
N PRO A 79 19.30 -17.03 -0.84
CA PRO A 79 20.35 -16.21 -0.23
C PRO A 79 21.77 -16.57 -0.70
N GLN A 80 22.01 -17.81 -1.13
CA GLN A 80 23.32 -18.28 -1.60
C GLN A 80 23.67 -17.78 -3.01
N ASN A 81 22.68 -17.53 -3.86
CA ASN A 81 22.89 -17.08 -5.25
C ASN A 81 22.48 -15.62 -5.48
N ASN A 82 21.92 -14.94 -4.48
CA ASN A 82 21.49 -13.55 -4.56
C ASN A 82 21.95 -12.75 -3.31
N PRO A 83 22.96 -11.87 -3.43
CA PRO A 83 23.46 -11.07 -2.31
C PRO A 83 22.46 -10.04 -1.80
N ILE A 84 21.44 -9.68 -2.59
CA ILE A 84 20.37 -8.74 -2.22
C ILE A 84 19.06 -9.46 -1.87
N HIS A 85 19.10 -10.77 -1.61
CA HIS A 85 17.91 -11.57 -1.29
C HIS A 85 17.11 -10.97 -0.14
N ALA A 86 17.76 -10.61 0.97
CA ALA A 86 17.08 -10.06 2.13
C ALA A 86 16.33 -8.76 1.82
N VAL A 87 16.93 -7.89 1.00
CA VAL A 87 16.31 -6.64 0.55
C VAL A 87 15.14 -6.93 -0.38
N SER A 88 15.30 -7.87 -1.30
CA SER A 88 14.26 -8.26 -2.27
C SER A 88 13.05 -8.93 -1.59
N ALA A 89 13.30 -9.68 -0.52
CA ALA A 89 12.28 -10.38 0.27
C ALA A 89 11.63 -9.48 1.34
N THR A 90 12.07 -8.24 1.47
CA THR A 90 11.49 -7.26 2.39
C THR A 90 10.73 -6.22 1.58
N SER A 91 9.43 -6.09 1.80
CA SER A 91 8.64 -5.05 1.17
C SER A 91 9.06 -3.67 1.63
N LEU A 92 8.89 -2.67 0.77
CA LEU A 92 9.12 -1.27 1.15
C LEU A 92 8.24 -0.86 2.33
N PHE A 93 7.00 -1.34 2.37
CA PHE A 93 6.09 -1.14 3.50
C PHE A 93 6.70 -1.57 4.84
N ARG A 94 7.20 -2.81 4.91
CA ARG A 94 7.84 -3.34 6.12
C ARG A 94 9.13 -2.58 6.46
N HIS A 95 9.92 -2.24 5.43
CA HIS A 95 11.15 -1.47 5.61
C HIS A 95 10.87 -0.10 6.23
N LEU A 96 9.89 0.65 5.72
CA LEU A 96 9.52 1.96 6.25
C LEU A 96 9.03 1.89 7.70
N HIS A 97 8.18 0.90 8.01
CA HIS A 97 7.74 0.66 9.38
C HIS A 97 8.92 0.37 10.34
N MET A 98 9.85 -0.51 9.93
CA MET A 98 11.05 -0.81 10.73
C MET A 98 11.97 0.41 10.93
N ASN A 99 11.89 1.42 10.06
CA ASN A 99 12.62 2.67 10.17
C ASN A 99 11.80 3.79 10.87
N GLY A 100 10.72 3.44 11.56
CA GLY A 100 9.97 4.36 12.42
C GLY A 100 8.86 5.14 11.73
N MET A 101 8.49 4.78 10.48
CA MET A 101 7.23 5.30 9.93
C MET A 101 6.03 4.77 10.72
N LEU A 102 5.06 5.65 10.94
CA LEU A 102 3.82 5.32 11.65
C LEU A 102 3.07 4.21 10.91
N LEU A 103 2.84 3.10 11.61
CA LEU A 103 1.91 2.05 11.19
C LEU A 103 0.59 2.24 11.93
N CYS A 104 -0.48 2.48 11.19
CA CYS A 104 -1.84 2.53 11.72
C CYS A 104 -2.49 1.16 11.50
N MET A 105 -2.76 0.43 12.59
CA MET A 105 -3.41 -0.88 12.55
C MET A 105 -4.92 -0.73 12.71
N LEU A 106 -5.68 -1.44 11.88
CA LEU A 106 -7.11 -1.66 12.08
C LEU A 106 -7.27 -2.91 12.95
N ASP A 107 -7.89 -2.77 14.11
CA ASP A 107 -7.94 -3.80 15.17
C ASP A 107 -9.26 -4.58 15.22
N VAL A 108 -10.29 -4.14 14.50
CA VAL A 108 -11.56 -4.85 14.41
C VAL A 108 -11.67 -5.63 13.11
N GLN A 109 -11.76 -6.95 13.21
CA GLN A 109 -12.04 -7.83 12.07
C GLN A 109 -13.55 -8.06 11.93
N TYR A 110 -14.07 -7.94 10.71
CA TYR A 110 -15.50 -8.09 10.40
C TYR A 110 -15.80 -9.27 9.45
N CYS A 111 -14.77 -10.03 9.05
CA CYS A 111 -14.88 -11.04 7.99
C CYS A 111 -15.22 -12.42 8.55
N MET A 112 -14.48 -12.87 9.57
CA MET A 112 -14.55 -14.22 10.08
C MET A 112 -15.51 -14.32 11.28
N ALA A 113 -16.03 -15.52 11.53
CA ALA A 113 -16.69 -15.82 12.80
C ALA A 113 -15.71 -15.60 13.97
N SER A 114 -16.20 -15.13 15.12
CA SER A 114 -15.34 -14.75 16.25
C SER A 114 -14.37 -15.86 16.65
N MET A 115 -14.83 -17.11 16.71
CA MET A 115 -13.99 -18.27 17.03
C MET A 115 -12.78 -18.44 16.10
N LEU A 116 -12.93 -18.14 14.81
CA LEU A 116 -11.82 -18.20 13.85
C LEU A 116 -10.92 -16.97 13.99
N GLY A 117 -11.49 -15.80 14.26
CA GLY A 117 -10.74 -14.58 14.56
C GLY A 117 -9.83 -14.77 15.78
N ASP A 118 -10.36 -15.34 16.87
CA ASP A 118 -9.64 -15.58 18.12
C ASP A 118 -8.43 -16.52 17.93
N LEU A 119 -8.47 -17.42 16.94
CA LEU A 119 -7.36 -18.34 16.63
C LEU A 119 -6.17 -17.64 15.98
N VAL A 120 -6.41 -16.56 15.23
CA VAL A 120 -5.39 -15.89 14.39
C VAL A 120 -5.03 -14.48 14.87
N SER A 121 -5.62 -14.04 15.99
CA SER A 121 -5.39 -12.72 16.61
C SER A 121 -4.14 -12.68 17.48
#